data_AF-A0A661FDL9-F1
#
_entry.id   AF-A0A661FDL9-F1
#
_cell.length_a   1.000
_cell.length_b   1.000
_cell.length_c   1.000
_cell.angle_alpha   90.00
_cell.angle_beta   90.00
_cell.angle_gamma   90.00
#
_symmetry.space_group_name_H-M   'P 1'
#
loop_
_entity.id
_entity.type
_entity.pdbx_description
1 polymer ?
#
loop_
_entity_poly.entity_id
_entity_poly.type
_entity_poly.pdbx_seq_one_letter_code
_entity_poly.pdbx_strand_id
1 'polypeptide(L)'
;MNDEINYKNNPLHGLGLKNMLIEIVDHYGFEILFAYLNINCFKTNPSIESSVKFLKKTDWAREKVEVFYLYKFKSLPKVSSEQFSLPPRDRIVPEGQTAGQPAELSLEDAERLREKQATKSAAYSQKNGSRSQRSFAARSDSHSSSLDDNHTRKSGHKPPASPSSSVEGSPSPWAKWKK
;
A
#
# COMPACT_ATOMS: atom_id res chain seq x y z
N MET A 1 -35.47 -3.92 0.35
CA MET A 1 -35.05 -5.34 0.27
C MET A 1 -33.68 -5.39 0.89
N ASN A 2 -33.48 -6.19 1.94
CA ASN A 2 -32.14 -6.44 2.45
C ASN A 2 -31.47 -7.37 1.44
N ASP A 3 -30.62 -6.82 0.58
CA ASP A 3 -29.75 -7.63 -0.25
C ASP A 3 -28.77 -8.32 0.71
N GLU A 4 -29.11 -9.55 1.09
CA GLU A 4 -28.29 -10.37 1.98
C GLU A 4 -26.96 -10.62 1.27
N ILE A 5 -25.91 -9.91 1.69
CA ILE A 5 -24.60 -9.99 1.03
C ILE A 5 -24.02 -11.38 1.30
N ASN A 6 -24.06 -12.24 0.29
CA ASN A 6 -23.58 -13.62 0.40
C ASN A 6 -22.06 -13.71 0.21
N TYR A 7 -21.33 -13.69 1.33
CA TYR A 7 -19.88 -13.87 1.35
C TYR A 7 -19.43 -15.35 1.26
N LYS A 8 -20.37 -16.31 1.24
CA LYS A 8 -20.05 -17.75 1.34
C LYS A 8 -19.28 -18.29 0.12
N ASN A 9 -19.34 -17.60 -1.03
CA ASN A 9 -18.67 -18.04 -2.26
C ASN A 9 -17.18 -17.71 -2.30
N ASN A 10 -16.66 -16.94 -1.34
CA ASN A 10 -15.25 -16.62 -1.32
C ASN A 10 -14.43 -17.89 -0.96
N PRO A 11 -13.47 -18.34 -1.80
CA PRO A 11 -12.66 -19.53 -1.51
C PRO A 11 -11.84 -19.45 -0.22
N LEU A 12 -11.66 -18.25 0.35
CA LEU A 12 -10.99 -18.05 1.63
C LEU A 12 -11.89 -18.32 2.84
N HIS A 13 -13.22 -18.36 2.64
CA HIS A 13 -14.16 -18.60 3.71
C HIS A 13 -14.12 -20.09 4.12
N GLY A 14 -13.73 -20.37 5.36
CA GLY A 14 -13.50 -21.73 5.86
C GLY A 14 -12.12 -22.33 5.55
N LEU A 15 -11.29 -21.67 4.72
CA LEU A 15 -9.91 -22.10 4.47
C LEU A 15 -8.96 -21.54 5.53
N GLY A 16 -8.26 -22.43 6.22
CA GLY A 16 -7.25 -22.07 7.21
C GLY A 16 -5.97 -21.53 6.55
N LEU A 17 -5.35 -20.52 7.18
CA LEU A 17 -4.09 -19.90 6.70
C LEU A 17 -2.97 -20.92 6.46
N LYS A 18 -2.89 -21.96 7.29
CA LYS A 18 -1.92 -23.05 7.12
C LYS A 18 -2.17 -23.84 5.85
N ASN A 19 -3.42 -24.26 5.60
CA ASN A 19 -3.78 -25.08 4.44
C ASN A 19 -3.61 -24.27 3.14
N MET A 20 -4.07 -23.02 3.14
CA MET A 20 -3.84 -22.11 2.02
C MET A 20 -2.36 -21.99 1.68
N LEU A 21 -1.49 -21.80 2.68
CA LEU A 21 -0.07 -21.67 2.44
C LEU A 21 0.55 -22.98 1.91
N ILE A 22 0.11 -24.14 2.42
CA ILE A 22 0.56 -25.45 1.92
C ILE A 22 0.22 -25.59 0.44
N GLU A 23 -1.02 -25.31 0.01
CA GLU A 23 -1.41 -25.40 -1.40
C GLU A 23 -0.56 -24.52 -2.31
N ILE A 24 -0.28 -23.27 -1.89
CA ILE A 24 0.51 -22.33 -2.70
C ILE A 24 1.96 -22.79 -2.78
N VAL A 25 2.54 -23.22 -1.65
CA VAL A 25 3.95 -23.64 -1.59
C VAL A 25 4.16 -24.96 -2.32
N ASP A 26 3.20 -25.89 -2.26
CA ASP A 26 3.25 -27.16 -2.98
C ASP A 26 3.30 -26.93 -4.51
N HIS A 27 2.55 -25.94 -4.99
CA HIS A 27 2.52 -25.63 -6.43
C HIS A 27 3.69 -24.75 -6.91
N TYR A 28 4.11 -23.74 -6.14
CA TYR A 28 5.09 -22.74 -6.60
C TYR A 28 6.45 -22.78 -5.88
N GLY A 29 6.50 -23.32 -4.66
CA GLY A 29 7.70 -23.26 -3.83
C GLY A 29 8.02 -21.87 -3.28
N PHE A 30 8.79 -21.82 -2.19
CA PHE A 30 9.07 -20.57 -1.45
C PHE A 30 9.81 -19.51 -2.28
N GLU A 31 10.66 -19.92 -3.21
CA GLU A 31 11.48 -19.01 -4.02
C GLU A 31 10.60 -18.13 -4.92
N ILE A 32 9.62 -18.72 -5.61
CA ILE A 32 8.66 -18.00 -6.44
C ILE A 32 7.81 -17.06 -5.57
N LEU A 33 7.31 -17.52 -4.41
CA LEU A 33 6.56 -16.66 -3.51
C LEU A 33 7.39 -15.44 -3.08
N PHE A 34 8.67 -15.63 -2.74
CA PHE A 34 9.56 -14.51 -2.41
C PHE A 34 9.77 -13.57 -3.61
N ALA A 35 9.98 -14.13 -4.81
CA ALA A 35 10.21 -13.36 -6.02
C ALA A 35 9.04 -12.40 -6.30
N TYR A 36 7.80 -12.90 -6.24
CA TYR A 36 6.58 -12.14 -6.53
C TYR A 36 6.07 -11.28 -5.37
N LEU A 37 6.05 -11.82 -4.14
CA LEU A 37 5.48 -11.12 -2.98
C LEU A 37 6.48 -10.24 -2.26
N ASN A 38 7.78 -10.52 -2.39
CA ASN A 38 8.88 -9.83 -1.70
C ASN A 38 8.65 -9.77 -0.17
N ILE A 39 8.27 -10.91 0.43
CA ILE A 39 8.07 -11.05 1.88
C ILE A 39 9.22 -11.88 2.46
N ASN A 40 9.99 -11.28 3.37
CA ASN A 40 11.23 -11.88 3.88
C ASN A 40 11.05 -13.22 4.60
N CYS A 41 9.86 -13.55 5.12
CA CYS A 41 9.63 -14.84 5.78
C CYS A 41 9.86 -16.03 4.84
N PHE A 42 9.67 -15.85 3.53
CA PHE A 42 9.90 -16.88 2.52
C PHE A 42 11.37 -17.00 2.08
N LYS A 43 12.25 -16.07 2.50
CA LYS A 43 13.69 -16.10 2.18
C LYS A 43 14.54 -16.55 3.37
N THR A 44 14.34 -15.96 4.55
CA THR A 44 15.30 -16.10 5.65
C THR A 44 15.19 -17.43 6.41
N ASN A 45 14.01 -18.04 6.47
CA ASN A 45 13.77 -19.36 7.06
C ASN A 45 12.48 -19.98 6.47
N PRO A 46 12.53 -20.46 5.21
CA PRO A 46 11.34 -20.95 4.51
C PRO A 46 10.82 -22.23 5.16
N SER A 47 9.77 -22.08 5.98
CA SER A 47 9.01 -23.18 6.56
C SER A 47 7.55 -22.78 6.69
N ILE A 48 6.64 -23.76 6.57
CA ILE A 48 5.20 -23.53 6.72
C ILE A 48 4.89 -22.97 8.11
N GLU A 49 5.52 -23.51 9.17
CA GLU A 49 5.22 -23.09 10.54
C GLU A 49 5.73 -21.68 10.86
N SER A 50 6.97 -21.36 10.44
CA SER A 50 7.54 -20.02 10.63
C SER A 50 6.73 -18.97 9.86
N SER A 51 6.37 -19.29 8.62
CA SER A 51 5.56 -18.43 7.76
C SER A 51 4.17 -18.21 8.33
N VAL A 52 3.47 -19.25 8.80
CA VAL A 52 2.15 -19.09 9.44
C VAL A 52 2.24 -18.24 10.71
N LYS A 53 3.26 -18.46 11.56
CA LYS A 53 3.47 -17.64 12.76
C LYS A 53 3.70 -16.16 12.40
N PHE A 54 4.44 -15.89 11.33
CA PHE A 54 4.68 -14.54 10.82
C PHE A 54 3.40 -13.91 10.26
N LEU A 55 2.70 -14.60 9.35
CA LEU A 55 1.46 -14.12 8.73
C LEU A 55 0.33 -13.92 9.74
N LYS A 56 0.34 -14.61 10.89
CA LYS A 56 -0.56 -14.34 12.03
C LYS A 56 -0.30 -12.99 12.72
N LYS A 57 0.94 -12.50 12.71
CA LYS A 57 1.34 -11.23 13.35
C LYS A 57 1.35 -10.05 12.40
N THR A 58 1.37 -10.29 11.09
CA THR A 58 1.54 -9.27 10.06
C THR A 58 0.40 -9.32 9.07
N ASP A 59 -0.68 -8.60 9.37
CA ASP A 59 -1.94 -8.68 8.61
C ASP A 59 -1.78 -8.23 7.15
N TRP A 60 -1.06 -7.14 6.88
CA TRP A 60 -0.80 -6.72 5.49
C TRP A 60 -0.11 -7.81 4.64
N ALA A 61 0.76 -8.61 5.27
CA ALA A 61 1.45 -9.70 4.60
C ALA A 61 0.49 -10.87 4.36
N ARG A 62 -0.38 -11.17 5.33
CA ARG A 62 -1.45 -12.16 5.17
C ARG A 62 -2.37 -11.79 4.02
N GLU A 63 -2.88 -10.57 4.00
CA GLU A 63 -3.74 -10.07 2.93
C GLU A 63 -3.05 -10.18 1.58
N LYS A 64 -1.75 -9.85 1.49
CA LYS A 64 -0.99 -9.98 0.24
C LYS A 64 -0.92 -11.44 -0.26
N VAL A 65 -0.76 -12.40 0.64
CA VAL A 65 -0.78 -13.84 0.30
C VAL A 65 -2.19 -14.30 -0.08
N GLU A 66 -3.23 -13.82 0.61
CA GLU A 66 -4.63 -14.14 0.29
C GLU A 66 -5.04 -13.58 -1.08
N VAL A 67 -4.65 -12.34 -1.42
CA VAL A 67 -4.81 -11.77 -2.76
C VAL A 67 -4.13 -12.63 -3.81
N PHE A 68 -2.91 -13.08 -3.54
CA PHE A 68 -2.18 -13.96 -4.44
C PHE A 68 -2.92 -15.29 -4.63
N TYR A 69 -3.44 -15.89 -3.56
CA TYR A 69 -4.24 -17.11 -3.64
C TYR A 69 -5.47 -16.94 -4.55
N LEU A 70 -6.24 -15.86 -4.36
CA LEU A 70 -7.46 -15.63 -5.14
C LEU A 70 -7.20 -15.43 -6.64
N TYR A 71 -6.22 -14.60 -7.01
CA TYR A 71 -6.05 -14.18 -8.41
C TYR A 71 -4.96 -14.93 -9.17
N LYS A 72 -3.93 -15.44 -8.48
CA LYS A 72 -2.84 -16.19 -9.12
C LYS A 72 -3.05 -17.68 -9.00
N PHE A 73 -3.56 -18.18 -7.88
CA PHE A 73 -3.77 -19.62 -7.71
C PHE A 73 -5.17 -20.08 -8.13
N LYS A 74 -6.24 -19.34 -7.77
CA LYS A 74 -7.62 -19.66 -8.17
C LYS A 74 -8.06 -18.94 -9.45
N SER A 75 -7.21 -18.08 -10.02
CA SER A 75 -7.45 -17.37 -11.28
C SER A 75 -8.81 -16.68 -11.38
N LEU A 76 -9.26 -16.08 -10.28
CA LEU A 76 -10.53 -15.34 -10.23
C LEU A 76 -10.44 -14.04 -11.07
N PRO A 77 -11.57 -13.53 -11.58
CA PRO A 77 -11.60 -12.27 -12.30
C PRO A 77 -11.24 -11.11 -11.37
N LYS A 78 -10.77 -10.02 -11.97
CA LYS A 78 -10.52 -8.80 -11.23
C LYS A 78 -11.83 -8.23 -10.72
N VAL A 79 -11.78 -7.83 -9.45
CA VAL A 79 -12.91 -7.28 -8.71
C VAL A 79 -13.03 -5.77 -8.99
N SER A 80 -14.22 -5.18 -8.78
CA SER A 80 -14.44 -3.74 -8.90
C SER A 80 -13.57 -2.94 -7.93
N SER A 81 -13.35 -1.66 -8.20
CA SER A 81 -12.51 -0.79 -7.36
C SER A 81 -13.00 -0.67 -5.92
N GLU A 82 -14.32 -0.61 -5.70
CA GLU A 82 -14.93 -0.50 -4.37
C GLU A 82 -14.65 -1.75 -3.54
N GLN A 83 -14.88 -2.92 -4.13
CA GLN A 83 -14.63 -4.21 -3.49
C GLN A 83 -13.13 -4.50 -3.32
N PHE A 84 -12.27 -3.95 -4.19
CA PHE A 84 -10.81 -4.07 -4.03
C PHE A 84 -10.28 -3.31 -2.80
N SER A 85 -10.99 -2.27 -2.36
CA SER A 85 -10.65 -1.55 -1.11
C SER A 85 -10.93 -2.37 0.14
N LEU A 86 -11.72 -3.45 0.04
CA LEU A 86 -12.02 -4.34 1.16
C LEU A 86 -10.93 -5.41 1.32
N PRO A 87 -10.73 -5.92 2.56
CA PRO A 87 -9.86 -7.06 2.82
C PRO A 87 -10.24 -8.26 1.95
N PRO A 88 -9.28 -9.11 1.54
CA PRO A 88 -9.55 -10.22 0.60
C PRO A 88 -10.63 -11.19 1.06
N ARG A 89 -10.78 -11.38 2.37
CA ARG A 89 -11.80 -12.26 2.98
C ARG A 89 -13.21 -11.67 2.92
N ASP A 90 -13.33 -10.35 2.86
CA ASP A 90 -14.61 -9.62 2.86
C ASP A 90 -15.08 -9.29 1.44
N ARG A 91 -14.36 -9.76 0.41
CA ARG A 91 -14.75 -9.55 -0.99
C ARG A 91 -15.86 -10.49 -1.39
N ILE A 92 -16.84 -9.95 -2.10
CA ILE A 92 -17.97 -10.70 -2.66
C ILE A 92 -17.54 -11.35 -3.97
N VAL A 93 -17.78 -12.65 -4.11
CA VAL A 93 -17.59 -13.41 -5.35
C VAL A 93 -18.96 -13.81 -5.90
N PRO A 94 -19.31 -13.45 -7.16
CA PRO A 94 -20.61 -13.80 -7.74
C PRO A 94 -20.90 -15.30 -7.76
N GLU A 95 -22.16 -15.67 -7.50
CA GLU A 95 -22.64 -17.05 -7.54
C GLU A 95 -22.48 -17.64 -8.95
N GLY A 96 -21.78 -18.79 -9.06
CA GLY A 96 -21.53 -19.48 -10.33
C GLY A 96 -20.10 -19.38 -10.86
N GLN A 97 -19.22 -18.63 -10.18
CA GLN A 97 -17.81 -18.56 -10.58
C GLN A 97 -16.99 -19.72 -10.00
N THR A 98 -16.37 -20.50 -10.88
CA THR A 98 -15.46 -21.59 -10.49
C THR A 98 -14.00 -21.13 -10.53
N ALA A 99 -13.19 -21.61 -9.58
CA ALA A 99 -11.76 -21.40 -9.61
C ALA A 99 -11.14 -22.03 -10.87
N GLY A 100 -10.28 -21.26 -11.54
CA GLY A 100 -9.50 -21.73 -12.69
C GLY A 100 -8.23 -22.47 -12.28
N GLN A 101 -7.43 -22.83 -13.28
CA GLN A 101 -6.09 -23.40 -13.03
C GLN A 101 -5.15 -22.34 -12.45
N PRO A 102 -4.18 -22.74 -11.60
CA PRO A 102 -3.12 -21.86 -11.14
C PRO A 102 -2.34 -21.24 -12.29
N ALA A 103 -2.01 -19.96 -12.17
CA ALA A 103 -1.22 -19.24 -13.17
C ALA A 103 0.21 -19.77 -13.20
N GLU A 104 0.78 -19.96 -14.39
CA GLU A 104 2.20 -20.27 -14.53
C GLU A 104 3.02 -19.02 -14.13
N LEU A 105 3.89 -19.17 -13.14
CA LEU A 105 4.74 -18.11 -12.61
C LEU A 105 6.20 -18.51 -12.82
N SER A 106 6.94 -17.68 -13.57
CA SER A 106 8.38 -17.88 -13.83
C SER A 106 9.22 -16.92 -12.98
N LEU A 107 10.44 -17.31 -12.64
CA LEU A 107 11.36 -16.45 -11.91
C LEU A 107 11.81 -15.26 -12.78
N GLU A 108 11.95 -15.48 -14.08
CA GLU A 108 12.30 -14.48 -15.08
C GLU A 108 11.24 -13.37 -15.16
N ASP A 109 9.96 -13.72 -15.09
CA ASP A 109 8.88 -12.72 -15.08
C ASP A 109 8.88 -11.89 -13.80
N ALA A 110 9.24 -12.49 -12.66
CA ALA A 110 9.38 -11.76 -11.41
C ALA A 110 10.53 -10.74 -11.46
N GLU A 111 11.66 -11.09 -12.09
CA GLU A 111 12.78 -10.19 -12.30
C GLU A 111 12.40 -9.00 -13.20
N ARG A 112 11.75 -9.27 -14.34
CA ARG A 112 11.23 -8.22 -15.23
C ARG A 112 10.27 -7.27 -14.51
N LEU A 113 9.41 -7.79 -13.64
CA LEU A 113 8.51 -6.98 -12.82
C LEU A 113 9.27 -6.08 -11.83
N ARG A 114 10.36 -6.57 -11.24
CA ARG A 114 11.22 -5.80 -10.32
C ARG A 114 12.00 -4.73 -11.06
N GLU A 115 12.60 -5.07 -12.20
CA GLU A 115 13.30 -4.10 -13.07
C GLU A 115 12.35 -2.97 -13.49
N LYS A 116 11.15 -3.32 -13.97
CA LYS A 116 10.14 -2.33 -14.35
C LYS A 116 9.75 -1.41 -13.20
N GLN A 117 9.61 -1.96 -11.98
CA GLN A 117 9.34 -1.16 -10.78
C GLN A 117 10.52 -0.24 -10.44
N ALA A 118 11.77 -0.71 -10.56
CA ALA A 118 12.97 0.06 -10.31
C ALA A 118 13.18 1.18 -11.34
N THR A 119 12.96 0.93 -12.63
CA THR A 119 13.01 1.96 -13.67
C THR A 119 11.95 3.03 -13.44
N LYS A 120 10.71 2.63 -13.10
CA LYS A 120 9.61 3.58 -12.83
C LYS A 120 9.90 4.42 -11.58
N SER A 121 10.45 3.83 -10.52
CA SER A 121 10.80 4.56 -9.31
C SER A 121 11.97 5.53 -9.54
N ALA A 122 13.00 5.12 -10.31
CA ALA A 122 14.11 5.98 -10.71
C ALA A 122 13.64 7.17 -11.56
N ALA A 123 12.77 6.93 -12.54
CA ALA A 123 12.19 7.98 -13.37
C ALA A 123 11.36 8.99 -12.55
N TYR A 124 10.57 8.51 -11.58
CA TYR A 124 9.83 9.39 -10.67
C TYR A 124 10.76 10.22 -9.78
N SER A 125 11.83 9.61 -9.27
CA SER A 125 12.86 10.29 -8.47
C SER A 125 13.55 11.41 -9.26
N GLN A 126 13.94 11.17 -10.51
CA GLN A 126 14.52 12.21 -11.38
C GLN A 126 13.54 13.37 -11.62
N LYS A 127 12.26 13.07 -11.85
CA LYS A 127 11.21 14.08 -12.09
C LYS A 127 10.93 14.97 -10.88
N ASN A 128 10.90 14.41 -9.67
CA ASN A 128 10.64 15.18 -8.44
C ASN A 128 11.92 15.79 -7.82
N GLY A 129 13.08 15.17 -8.01
CA GLY A 129 14.38 15.70 -7.55
C GLY A 129 14.77 17.00 -8.26
N SER A 130 14.47 17.14 -9.56
CA SER A 130 14.70 18.40 -10.31
C SER A 130 13.82 19.57 -9.82
N ARG A 131 12.67 19.28 -9.20
CA ARG A 131 11.73 20.30 -8.70
C ARG A 131 12.16 20.86 -7.34
N SER A 132 12.76 20.01 -6.50
CA SER A 132 13.31 20.40 -5.20
C SER A 132 14.56 21.28 -5.31
N GLN A 133 15.31 21.21 -6.43
CA GLN A 133 16.51 22.01 -6.63
C GLN A 133 16.27 23.45 -7.09
N ARG A 134 15.15 23.71 -7.77
CA ARG A 134 14.84 25.06 -8.29
C ARG A 134 14.24 25.99 -7.24
N SER A 135 13.68 25.47 -6.16
CA SER A 135 13.05 26.28 -5.10
C SER A 135 14.05 26.88 -4.10
N PHE A 136 15.25 26.31 -3.94
CA PHE A 136 16.28 26.89 -3.06
C PHE A 136 17.23 27.85 -3.77
N ALA A 137 17.36 27.76 -5.10
CA ALA A 137 18.23 28.65 -5.89
C ALA A 137 17.55 30.00 -6.25
N ALA A 138 16.23 30.11 -6.14
CA ALA A 138 15.48 31.33 -6.49
C ALA A 138 15.38 32.38 -5.36
N ARG A 139 16.14 32.22 -4.26
CA ARG A 139 16.11 33.14 -3.09
C ARG A 139 17.46 33.81 -2.78
N SER A 140 18.51 33.62 -3.58
CA SER A 140 19.86 34.10 -3.27
C SER A 140 20.32 35.34 -4.06
N ASP A 141 19.49 35.94 -4.90
CA ASP A 141 19.88 37.13 -5.69
C ASP A 141 18.86 38.27 -5.54
N SER A 142 19.05 39.07 -4.48
CA SER A 142 18.68 40.49 -4.50
C SER A 142 19.54 41.27 -3.49
N HIS A 143 20.41 42.09 -4.06
CA HIS A 143 21.42 43.01 -3.57
C HIS A 143 21.28 43.70 -2.21
N SER A 144 22.48 43.95 -1.67
CA SER A 144 22.90 44.84 -0.58
C SER A 144 22.45 46.29 -0.69
N SER A 145 22.16 46.93 0.46
CA SER A 145 22.69 48.27 0.76
C SER A 145 22.58 48.63 2.25
N SER A 146 23.73 49.01 2.81
CA SER A 146 23.97 50.05 3.81
C SER A 146 23.39 49.95 5.24
N LEU A 147 24.33 49.86 6.18
CA LEU A 147 24.47 50.60 7.45
C LEU A 147 23.30 51.51 7.84
N ASP A 148 22.78 51.40 9.07
CA ASP A 148 23.12 52.30 10.19
C ASP A 148 22.38 51.90 11.49
N ASP A 149 22.75 52.55 12.57
CA ASP A 149 22.65 52.21 13.96
C ASP A 149 21.31 52.55 14.63
N ASN A 150 20.94 51.70 15.60
CA ASN A 150 20.44 52.05 16.93
C ASN A 150 18.99 52.59 17.16
N HIS A 151 18.49 52.18 18.34
CA HIS A 151 17.52 52.86 19.20
C HIS A 151 15.98 52.69 19.02
N THR A 152 15.45 51.83 19.90
CA THR A 152 14.36 52.11 20.88
C THR A 152 12.88 51.76 20.55
N ARG A 153 12.23 51.22 21.60
CA ARG A 153 10.80 51.28 22.00
C ARG A 153 9.87 50.12 21.64
N LYS A 154 9.73 49.25 22.66
CA LYS A 154 8.48 48.70 23.23
C LYS A 154 7.19 49.46 22.83
N SER A 155 6.28 48.79 22.14
CA SER A 155 4.82 48.86 22.38
C SER A 155 4.15 47.63 21.76
N GLY A 156 3.26 46.99 22.52
CA GLY A 156 2.50 45.85 22.03
C GLY A 156 1.31 46.31 21.18
N HIS A 157 1.02 45.59 20.10
CA HIS A 157 -0.31 45.56 19.50
C HIS A 157 -0.62 44.17 18.92
N LYS A 158 -1.82 43.74 19.27
CA LYS A 158 -2.60 42.53 18.99
C LYS A 158 -2.70 42.20 17.47
N PRO A 159 -2.73 40.92 17.07
CA PRO A 159 -2.99 40.56 15.67
C PRO A 159 -4.47 40.80 15.29
N PRO A 160 -4.77 41.22 14.05
CA PRO A 160 -6.14 41.40 13.59
C PRO A 160 -6.84 40.06 13.30
N ALA A 161 -8.15 40.05 13.57
CA ALA A 161 -9.05 38.93 13.36
C ALA A 161 -9.21 38.57 11.87
N SER A 162 -9.24 37.27 11.58
CA SER A 162 -9.68 36.72 10.30
C SER A 162 -11.21 36.81 10.16
N PRO A 163 -11.76 37.08 8.97
CA PRO A 163 -13.20 37.07 8.76
C PRO A 163 -13.76 35.64 8.73
N SER A 164 -14.88 35.49 9.42
CA SER A 164 -15.77 34.33 9.44
C SER A 164 -16.29 34.00 8.03
N SER A 165 -16.21 32.72 7.65
CA SER A 165 -17.26 32.10 6.83
C SER A 165 -17.40 30.63 7.24
N SER A 166 -18.52 30.34 7.87
CA SER A 166 -18.97 29.01 8.26
C SER A 166 -19.43 28.23 7.02
N VAL A 167 -18.91 27.03 6.82
CA VAL A 167 -19.61 25.91 6.15
C VAL A 167 -19.06 24.58 6.67
N GLU A 168 -19.83 24.01 7.59
CA GLU A 168 -20.05 22.59 7.91
C GLU A 168 -18.99 21.52 7.56
N GLY A 169 -18.29 21.09 8.61
CA GLY A 169 -18.31 19.70 9.10
C GLY A 169 -18.03 18.52 8.15
N SER A 170 -16.76 18.11 8.06
CA SER A 170 -16.38 16.69 7.91
C SER A 170 -14.92 16.47 8.36
N PRO A 171 -14.66 15.72 9.45
CA PRO A 171 -13.29 15.49 9.94
C PRO A 171 -12.57 14.43 9.10
N SER A 172 -11.43 14.83 8.51
CA SER A 172 -10.53 13.92 7.78
C SER A 172 -9.85 12.92 8.75
N PRO A 173 -9.75 11.62 8.42
CA PRO A 173 -9.54 10.53 9.37
C PRO A 173 -8.09 10.35 9.89
N TRP A 174 -7.16 11.26 9.58
CA TRP A 174 -5.72 11.05 9.81
C TRP A 174 -5.06 12.05 10.78
N ALA A 175 -5.83 12.88 11.48
CA ALA A 175 -5.29 13.95 12.31
C ALA A 175 -4.85 13.53 13.75
N LYS A 176 -4.58 12.25 14.02
CA LYS A 176 -4.39 11.78 15.41
C LYS A 176 -3.19 10.84 15.61
N TRP A 177 -1.97 11.31 15.36
CA TRP A 177 -0.78 10.77 16.03
C TRP A 177 0.33 11.81 16.15
N LYS A 178 0.30 12.56 17.26
CA LYS A 178 1.47 13.12 17.95
C LYS A 178 1.03 13.54 19.35
N LYS A 179 1.34 12.71 20.35
CA LYS A 179 1.61 13.15 21.72
C LYS A 179 2.61 12.18 22.34
#